data_AF-A0A1L8WAP6-F1
#
_entry.id   AF-A0A1L8WAP6-F1
#
_cell.length_a   1.000
_cell.length_b   1.000
_cell.length_c   1.000
_cell.angle_alpha   90.00
_cell.angle_beta   90.00
_cell.angle_gamma   90.00
#
_symmetry.space_group_name_H-M   'P 1'
#
loop_
_entity.id
_entity.type
_entity.pdbx_description
1 polymer ?
#
loop_
_entity_poly.entity_id
_entity_poly.type
_entity_poly.pdbx_seq_one_letter_code
_entity_poly.pdbx_strand_id
1 'polypeptide(L)'
;MVPFIIYWSIILACIAWLVLSIYFSVFYLARRENGNLWAFAFFNVLAAVVLAITLVIYRTWGWGITQYSSLIYLILGIYGVTVILQAILGREKKAVHQAA
;
A
#
# COMPACT_ATOMS: atom_id res chain seq x y z
N MET A 1 -15.45 -9.72 20.72
CA MET A 1 -16.14 -9.12 19.56
C MET A 1 -15.45 -7.85 19.07
N VAL A 2 -15.09 -6.91 19.94
CA VAL A 2 -14.41 -5.66 19.52
C VAL A 2 -13.07 -5.89 18.79
N PRO A 3 -12.13 -6.73 19.26
CA PRO A 3 -10.88 -6.98 18.52
C PRO A 3 -11.11 -7.60 17.14
N PHE A 4 -12.13 -8.45 17.01
CA PHE A 4 -12.47 -9.03 15.72
C PHE A 4 -12.93 -7.97 14.72
N ILE A 5 -13.81 -7.05 15.14
CA ILE A 5 -14.29 -5.96 14.28
C ILE A 5 -13.13 -5.07 13.84
N ILE A 6 -12.28 -4.64 14.78
CA ILE A 6 -11.14 -3.77 14.49
C ILE A 6 -10.19 -4.44 13.49
N TYR A 7 -9.87 -5.72 13.68
CA TYR A 7 -9.01 -6.50 12.77
C TYR A 7 -9.52 -6.44 11.33
N TRP A 8 -10.80 -6.79 11.13
CA TRP A 8 -11.38 -6.84 9.80
C TRP A 8 -11.60 -5.45 9.21
N SER A 9 -11.96 -4.45 10.01
CA SER A 9 -12.09 -3.07 9.55
C SER A 9 -10.77 -2.53 8.99
N ILE A 10 -9.63 -2.80 9.66
CA ILE A 10 -8.30 -2.38 9.17
C ILE A 10 -7.98 -3.07 7.85
N ILE A 11 -8.20 -4.39 7.76
CA ILE A 11 -7.94 -5.16 6.53
C ILE A 11 -8.78 -4.63 5.36
N LEU A 12 -10.08 -4.45 5.57
CA LEU A 12 -10.99 -3.99 4.52
C LEU A 12 -10.67 -2.55 4.09
N ALA A 13 -10.34 -1.67 5.03
CA ALA A 13 -9.90 -0.30 4.73
C ALA A 13 -8.61 -0.30 3.88
N CYS A 14 -7.65 -1.17 4.22
CA CYS A 14 -6.43 -1.31 3.43
C CYS A 14 -6.73 -1.87 2.02
N ILE A 15 -7.58 -2.89 1.90
CA ILE A 15 -7.98 -3.41 0.58
C ILE A 15 -8.65 -2.31 -0.27
N ALA A 16 -9.58 -1.56 0.31
CA ALA A 16 -10.24 -0.45 -0.37
C ALA A 16 -9.22 0.63 -0.81
N TRP A 17 -8.29 0.99 0.08
CA TRP A 17 -7.20 1.92 -0.25
C TRP A 17 -6.31 1.38 -1.38
N LEU A 18 -5.94 0.11 -1.34
CA LEU A 18 -5.10 -0.52 -2.37
C LEU A 18 -5.77 -0.46 -3.74
N VAL A 19 -7.07 -0.78 -3.83
CA VAL A 19 -7.84 -0.71 -5.08
C VAL A 19 -7.86 0.72 -5.63
N LEU A 20 -8.15 1.72 -4.78
CA LEU A 20 -8.13 3.13 -5.18
C LEU A 20 -6.74 3.57 -5.64
N SER A 21 -5.70 3.19 -4.89
CA SER A 21 -4.32 3.51 -5.18
C SER A 21 -3.89 2.97 -6.55
N ILE A 22 -4.24 1.72 -6.87
CA ILE A 22 -3.96 1.10 -8.18
C ILE A 22 -4.76 1.82 -9.28
N TYR A 23 -6.06 2.05 -9.07
CA TYR A 23 -6.91 2.73 -10.04
C TYR A 23 -6.36 4.10 -10.42
N PHE A 24 -6.06 4.95 -9.43
CA PHE A 24 -5.51 6.27 -9.69
C PHE A 24 -4.11 6.21 -10.30
N SER A 25 -3.28 5.22 -9.91
CA SER A 25 -1.98 5.02 -10.54
C SER A 25 -2.10 4.77 -12.04
N VAL A 26 -3.02 3.88 -12.45
CA VAL A 26 -3.29 3.61 -13.89
C VAL A 26 -3.83 4.85 -14.59
N PHE A 27 -4.73 5.58 -13.95
CA PHE A 27 -5.31 6.81 -14.48
C PHE A 27 -4.26 7.90 -14.75
N TYR A 28 -3.36 8.16 -13.80
CA TYR A 28 -2.28 9.14 -13.96
C TYR A 28 -1.26 8.70 -15.01
N LEU A 29 -0.93 7.40 -15.05
CA LEU A 29 -0.05 6.83 -16.09
C LEU A 29 -0.63 7.01 -17.49
N ALA A 30 -1.93 6.76 -17.67
CA ALA A 30 -2.60 6.91 -18.95
C ALA A 30 -2.60 8.37 -19.44
N ARG A 31 -2.57 9.34 -18.52
CA ARG A 31 -2.52 10.79 -18.81
C ARG A 31 -1.11 11.37 -18.89
N ARG A 32 -0.07 10.54 -18.68
CA ARG A 32 1.33 10.95 -18.60
C ARG A 32 1.62 11.94 -17.45
N GLU A 33 0.81 11.92 -16.41
CA GLU A 33 0.98 12.74 -15.18
C GLU A 33 1.72 11.94 -14.10
N ASN A 34 2.85 11.34 -14.50
CA ASN A 34 3.51 10.30 -13.73
C ASN A 34 4.13 10.81 -12.42
N GLY A 35 4.51 12.08 -12.33
CA GLY A 35 5.08 12.66 -11.11
C GLY A 35 4.20 12.47 -9.86
N ASN A 36 2.88 12.31 -10.03
CA ASN A 36 1.94 12.12 -8.93
C ASN A 36 1.98 10.71 -8.31
N LEU A 37 2.58 9.72 -8.99
CA LEU A 37 2.67 8.33 -8.51
C LEU A 37 3.47 8.20 -7.20
N TRP A 38 4.39 9.12 -6.94
CA TRP A 38 5.18 9.11 -5.71
C TRP A 38 4.31 9.29 -4.45
N ALA A 39 3.24 10.09 -4.53
CA ALA A 39 2.32 10.26 -3.41
C ALA A 39 1.60 8.94 -3.07
N PHE A 40 1.16 8.19 -4.10
CA PHE A 40 0.55 6.87 -3.90
C PHE A 40 1.53 5.86 -3.32
N ALA A 41 2.79 5.89 -3.75
CA ALA A 41 3.84 5.06 -3.17
C ALA A 41 4.02 5.36 -1.68
N PHE A 42 4.08 6.64 -1.30
CA PHE A 42 4.20 7.06 0.09
C PHE A 42 3.01 6.58 0.96
N PHE A 43 1.79 6.79 0.51
CA PHE A 43 0.61 6.34 1.26
C PHE A 43 0.48 4.81 1.32
N ASN A 44 0.90 4.10 0.28
CA ASN A 44 0.95 2.63 0.29
C ASN A 44 1.97 2.11 1.32
N VAL A 45 3.11 2.78 1.50
CA VAL A 45 4.05 2.46 2.60
C VAL A 45 3.38 2.66 3.96
N LEU A 46 2.69 3.78 4.18
CA LEU A 46 1.97 4.02 5.44
C LEU A 46 0.90 2.95 5.70
N ALA A 47 0.12 2.58 4.69
CA ALA A 47 -0.87 1.51 4.80
C ALA A 47 -0.22 0.16 5.14
N ALA A 48 0.92 -0.16 4.53
CA ALA A 48 1.69 -1.36 4.86
C ALA A 48 2.21 -1.34 6.31
N VAL A 49 2.67 -0.19 6.81
CA VAL A 49 3.10 -0.03 8.21
C VAL A 49 1.93 -0.26 9.17
N VAL A 50 0.74 0.29 8.88
CA VAL A 50 -0.47 0.06 9.70
C VAL A 50 -0.82 -1.43 9.75
N LEU A 51 -0.79 -2.13 8.60
CA LEU A 51 -1.02 -3.57 8.53
C LEU A 51 0.04 -4.37 9.31
N ALA A 52 1.31 -3.99 9.23
CA ALA A 52 2.40 -4.65 9.95
C ALA A 52 2.26 -4.49 11.47
N ILE A 53 1.91 -3.28 11.95
CA ILE A 53 1.64 -3.04 13.37
C ILE A 53 0.43 -3.87 13.82
N THR A 54 -0.64 -3.89 13.02
CA THR A 54 -1.83 -4.70 13.30
C THR A 54 -1.46 -6.17 13.44
N LEU A 55 -0.66 -6.71 12.52
CA LEU A 55 -0.19 -8.09 12.60
C LEU A 55 0.56 -8.36 13.90
N VAL A 56 1.48 -7.47 14.30
CA VAL A 56 2.28 -7.65 15.52
C VAL A 56 1.39 -7.64 16.76
N ILE A 57 0.48 -6.68 16.90
CA ILE A 57 -0.43 -6.57 18.05
C ILE A 57 -1.30 -7.83 18.15
N TYR A 58 -1.95 -8.22 17.06
CA TYR A 58 -2.88 -9.35 17.06
C TYR A 58 -2.17 -10.69 17.27
N ARG A 59 -0.89 -10.82 16.88
CA ARG A 59 -0.07 -12.01 17.18
C ARG A 59 0.43 -12.07 18.62
N THR A 60 0.68 -10.94 19.25
CA THR A 60 1.31 -10.90 20.59
C THR A 60 0.29 -10.92 21.72
N TRP A 61 -0.90 -10.34 21.52
CA TRP A 61 -1.86 -10.13 22.62
C TRP A 61 -2.90 -11.27 22.80
N GLY A 62 -2.75 -12.38 22.06
CA GLY A 62 -3.44 -13.63 22.36
C GLY A 62 -4.95 -13.65 22.07
N TRP A 63 -5.46 -12.78 21.18
CA TRP A 63 -6.90 -12.65 20.91
C TRP A 63 -7.53 -13.80 20.10
N GLY A 64 -6.78 -14.85 19.76
CA GLY A 64 -7.30 -16.02 19.02
C GLY A 64 -7.64 -15.78 17.54
N ILE A 65 -7.48 -14.55 17.03
CA ILE A 65 -7.76 -14.16 15.64
C ILE A 65 -6.58 -14.49 14.69
N THR A 66 -5.45 -14.91 15.25
CA THR A 66 -4.17 -15.14 14.55
C THR A 66 -4.21 -16.19 13.43
N GLN A 67 -5.29 -16.97 13.33
CA GLN A 67 -5.50 -17.97 12.27
C GLN A 67 -5.68 -17.36 10.86
N TYR A 68 -5.96 -16.06 10.73
CA TYR A 68 -6.15 -15.37 9.43
C TYR A 68 -4.91 -14.61 8.92
N SER A 69 -3.72 -14.88 9.47
CA SER A 69 -2.50 -14.11 9.18
C SER A 69 -2.04 -14.19 7.71
N SER A 70 -2.42 -15.23 6.97
CA SER A 70 -2.04 -15.42 5.56
C SER A 70 -2.52 -14.27 4.65
N LEU A 71 -3.70 -13.71 4.94
CA LEU A 71 -4.24 -12.60 4.17
C LEU A 71 -3.45 -11.30 4.39
N ILE A 72 -3.04 -11.01 5.63
CA ILE A 72 -2.22 -9.81 5.92
C ILE A 72 -0.88 -9.90 5.18
N TYR A 73 -0.22 -11.05 5.21
CA TYR A 73 1.04 -11.24 4.48
C TYR A 73 0.88 -11.05 2.97
N LEU A 74 -0.21 -11.55 2.39
CA LEU A 74 -0.53 -11.33 0.97
C LEU A 74 -0.67 -9.83 0.66
N ILE A 75 -1.47 -9.11 1.46
CA ILE A 75 -1.70 -7.66 1.25
C ILE A 75 -0.39 -6.87 1.41
N LEU A 76 0.43 -7.21 2.41
CA LEU A 76 1.76 -6.60 2.58
C LEU A 76 2.66 -6.83 1.36
N GLY A 77 2.66 -8.03 0.80
CA GLY A 77 3.37 -8.35 -0.43
C GLY A 77 2.90 -7.50 -1.61
N ILE A 78 1.58 -7.35 -1.78
CA ILE A 78 1.01 -6.52 -2.84
C ILE A 78 1.35 -5.03 -2.64
N TYR A 79 1.30 -4.51 -1.41
CA TYR A 79 1.76 -3.15 -1.12
C TYR A 79 3.24 -2.97 -1.47
N GLY A 80 4.11 -3.92 -1.10
CA GLY A 80 5.53 -3.87 -1.45
C GLY A 80 5.75 -3.76 -2.97
N VAL A 81 5.08 -4.62 -3.74
CA VAL A 81 5.17 -4.60 -5.22
C VAL A 81 4.62 -3.30 -5.79
N THR A 82 3.45 -2.85 -5.34
CA THR A 82 2.83 -1.60 -5.85
C THR A 82 3.66 -0.37 -5.53
N VAL A 83 4.24 -0.27 -4.33
CA VAL A 83 5.17 0.80 -3.95
C VAL A 83 6.38 0.84 -4.89
N ILE A 84 7.01 -0.32 -5.15
CA ILE A 84 8.17 -0.40 -6.04
C ILE A 84 7.79 0.06 -7.45
N LEU A 85 6.66 -0.43 -7.98
CA LEU A 85 6.18 -0.03 -9.31
C LEU A 85 5.88 1.47 -9.38
N GLN A 86 5.16 2.02 -8.41
CA GLN A 86 4.84 3.45 -8.35
C GLN A 86 6.11 4.31 -8.20
N ALA A 87 7.09 3.86 -7.42
CA ALA A 87 8.35 4.56 -7.24
C ALA A 87 9.23 4.53 -8.51
N ILE A 88 9.15 3.48 -9.32
CA ILE A 88 9.87 3.40 -10.61
C ILE A 88 9.15 4.23 -11.67
N LEU A 89 7.85 4.01 -11.82
CA LEU A 89 7.02 4.64 -12.85
C LEU A 89 6.77 6.13 -12.58
N GLY A 90 6.81 6.55 -11.31
CA GLY A 90 6.69 7.94 -10.88
C GLY A 90 7.96 8.76 -11.04
N ARG A 91 9.09 8.15 -11.43
CA ARG A 91 10.28 8.91 -11.80
C ARG A 91 10.03 9.56 -13.15
N GLU A 92 9.90 10.87 -13.16
CA GLU A 92 10.05 11.63 -14.40
C GLU A 92 11.51 11.54 -14.84
N LYS A 93 11.74 11.28 -16.14
CA LYS A 93 13.06 11.46 -16.73
C LYS A 93 13.36 12.95 -16.63
N LYS A 94 14.21 13.35 -15.69
CA LYS A 94 14.84 14.68 -15.76
C LYS A 94 15.53 14.74 -17.11
N ALA A 95 15.00 15.54 -18.03
CA ALA A 95 15.75 15.94 -19.20
C ALA A 95 16.99 16.63 -18.62
N VAL A 96 18.12 15.92 -18.63
CA VAL A 96 19.42 16.55 -18.45
C VAL A 96 19.45 17.56 -19.58
N HIS A 97 19.23 18.83 -19.25
CA HIS A 97 19.50 19.91 -20.19
C HIS A 97 21.00 19.77 -20.46
N GLN A 98 21.33 19.10 -21.57
CA GLN A 98 22.65 19.20 -22.15
C GLN A 98 22.76 20.68 -22.51
N ALA A 99 23.37 21.44 -21.60
CA ALA A 99 23.80 22.80 -21.88
C ALA A 99 24.72 22.69 -23.09
N ALA A 100 24.21 23.16 -24.22
CA ALA A 100 24.95 23.33 -25.47
C ALA A 100 26.04 24.39 -25.29
#